data_AF-A0A176T102-F1
#
_entry.id   AF-A0A176T102-F1
#
_cell.length_a   1.000
_cell.length_b   1.000
_cell.length_c   1.000
_cell.angle_alpha   90.00
_cell.angle_beta   90.00
_cell.angle_gamma   90.00
#
_symmetry.space_group_name_H-M   'P 1'
#
loop_
_entity.id
_entity.type
_entity.pdbx_description
1 polymer ?
#
loop_
_entity_poly.entity_id
_entity_poly.type
_entity_poly.pdbx_seq_one_letter_code
_entity_poly.pdbx_strand_id
1 'polypeptide(L)'
;MYKGKSSKGLEFYNLLNQSEEFTSELGKVALASGRLEAEFILYLTKNEVKGNYKKATLGTLIRIANENKLLSENENLIFKQISKQRNYITHNIYALFSDLIDETILEKENLLDSDVHLYTERAWQLRENLNGLSDVIKTKRNK
;
A
#
# COMPACT_ATOMS: atom_id res chain seq x y z
N MET A 1 16.80 -19.18 9.25
CA MET A 1 15.76 -19.90 10.02
C MET A 1 15.46 -19.10 11.27
N TYR A 2 14.21 -18.61 11.40
CA TYR A 2 13.74 -17.92 12.61
C TYR A 2 13.68 -18.90 13.78
N LYS A 3 13.90 -18.40 14.99
CA LYS A 3 14.04 -19.20 16.22
C LYS A 3 12.84 -19.05 17.16
N GLY A 4 11.82 -18.29 16.79
CA GLY A 4 10.67 -17.94 17.64
C GLY A 4 11.06 -17.07 18.82
N LYS A 5 12.12 -16.27 18.68
CA LYS A 5 12.65 -15.43 19.76
C LYS A 5 12.01 -14.06 19.70
N SER A 6 11.73 -13.47 20.87
CA SER A 6 11.25 -12.10 20.92
C SER A 6 12.26 -11.14 20.27
N SER A 7 11.74 -10.21 19.47
CA SER A 7 12.48 -9.14 18.82
C SER A 7 11.69 -7.85 18.96
N LYS A 8 12.36 -6.70 19.11
CA LYS A 8 11.69 -5.43 19.42
C LYS A 8 12.29 -4.26 18.66
N GLY A 9 11.45 -3.25 18.38
CA GLY A 9 11.88 -1.98 17.79
C GLY A 9 12.74 -2.16 16.55
N LEU A 10 13.87 -1.44 16.50
CA LEU A 10 14.79 -1.48 15.37
C LEU A 10 15.44 -2.85 15.12
N GLU A 11 15.50 -3.74 16.10
CA GLU A 11 16.00 -5.11 15.88
C GLU A 11 15.07 -5.86 14.93
N PHE A 12 13.75 -5.79 15.15
CA PHE A 12 12.77 -6.43 14.28
C PHE A 12 12.73 -5.77 12.90
N TYR A 13 12.87 -4.44 12.84
CA TYR A 13 13.02 -3.73 11.57
C TYR A 13 14.21 -4.28 10.75
N ASN A 14 15.35 -4.53 11.39
CA ASN A 14 16.51 -5.08 10.70
C ASN A 14 16.24 -6.49 10.16
N LEU A 15 15.46 -7.31 10.88
CA LEU A 15 15.02 -8.63 10.39
C LEU A 15 14.13 -8.49 9.14
N LEU A 16 13.18 -7.56 9.14
CA LEU A 16 12.35 -7.26 7.96
C LEU A 16 13.24 -6.84 6.77
N ASN A 17 14.15 -5.89 6.99
CA ASN A 17 15.00 -5.35 5.94
C ASN A 17 15.99 -6.37 5.35
N GLN A 18 16.40 -7.37 6.15
CA GLN A 18 17.27 -8.47 5.69
C GLN A 18 16.50 -9.62 5.04
N SER A 19 15.17 -9.67 5.20
CA SER A 19 14.35 -10.71 4.61
C SER A 19 14.17 -10.49 3.11
N GLU A 20 14.75 -11.37 2.29
CA GLU A 20 14.56 -11.36 0.83
C GLU A 20 13.08 -11.52 0.44
N GLU A 21 12.33 -12.35 1.16
CA GLU A 21 10.90 -12.55 0.92
C GLU A 21 10.11 -11.26 1.15
N PHE A 22 10.32 -10.62 2.31
CA PHE A 22 9.62 -9.39 2.67
C PHE A 22 9.96 -8.26 1.69
N THR A 23 11.25 -8.04 1.44
CA THR A 23 11.73 -6.96 0.56
C THR A 23 11.30 -7.20 -0.90
N SER A 24 11.27 -8.45 -1.36
CA SER A 24 10.73 -8.83 -2.67
C SER A 24 9.24 -8.50 -2.78
N GLU A 25 8.43 -8.82 -1.78
CA GLU A 25 7.01 -8.47 -1.77
C GLU A 25 6.79 -6.95 -1.70
N LEU A 26 7.59 -6.20 -0.92
CA LEU A 26 7.56 -4.74 -0.95
C LEU A 26 7.87 -4.17 -2.34
N GLY A 27 8.85 -4.72 -3.05
CA GLY A 27 9.14 -4.34 -4.44
C GLY A 27 7.94 -4.56 -5.36
N LYS A 28 7.23 -5.69 -5.20
CA LYS A 28 6.02 -5.99 -5.98
C LYS A 28 4.85 -5.05 -5.60
N VAL A 29 4.70 -4.68 -4.32
CA VAL A 29 3.73 -3.67 -3.87
C VAL A 29 3.99 -2.32 -4.54
N ALA A 30 5.25 -1.92 -4.69
CA ALA A 30 5.60 -0.67 -5.37
C ALA A 30 5.18 -0.69 -6.85
N LEU A 31 5.43 -1.81 -7.55
CA LEU A 31 4.97 -1.98 -8.95
C LEU A 31 3.44 -1.99 -9.06
N ALA A 32 2.74 -2.70 -8.19
CA ALA A 32 1.28 -2.73 -8.16
C ALA A 32 0.68 -1.34 -7.85
N SER A 33 1.32 -0.58 -6.96
CA SER A 33 0.95 0.81 -6.66
C SER A 33 1.09 1.71 -7.89
N GLY A 34 2.21 1.63 -8.60
CA GLY A 34 2.43 2.39 -9.83
C GLY A 34 1.45 2.03 -10.94
N ARG A 35 1.10 0.74 -11.06
CA ARG A 35 0.05 0.27 -11.97
C ARG A 35 -1.30 0.91 -11.65
N LEU A 36 -1.72 0.90 -10.38
CA LEU A 36 -2.99 1.51 -9.97
C LEU A 36 -3.03 3.02 -10.27
N GLU A 37 -1.94 3.73 -9.97
CA GLU A 37 -1.81 5.15 -10.30
C GLU A 37 -1.93 5.41 -11.80
N ALA A 38 -1.26 4.61 -12.63
CA ALA A 38 -1.36 4.73 -14.09
C ALA A 38 -2.79 4.47 -14.60
N GLU A 39 -3.48 3.45 -14.08
CA GLU A 39 -4.87 3.17 -14.44
C GLU A 39 -5.82 4.32 -14.04
N PHE A 40 -5.60 4.94 -12.88
CA PHE A 40 -6.34 6.15 -12.49
C PHE A 40 -6.10 7.32 -13.45
N ILE A 41 -4.86 7.58 -13.84
CA ILE A 41 -4.53 8.65 -14.80
C ILE A 41 -5.24 8.41 -16.13
N LEU A 42 -5.21 7.18 -16.63
CA LEU A 42 -5.89 6.80 -17.88
C LEU A 42 -7.42 6.93 -17.75
N TYR A 43 -7.98 6.54 -16.61
CA TYR A 43 -9.41 6.68 -16.34
C TYR A 43 -9.84 8.15 -16.27
N LEU A 44 -9.10 9.00 -15.56
CA LEU A 44 -9.35 10.44 -15.47
C LEU A 44 -9.25 11.11 -16.84
N THR A 45 -8.22 10.75 -17.62
CA THR A 45 -8.00 11.29 -18.98
C THR A 45 -9.14 10.90 -19.91
N LYS A 46 -9.63 9.65 -19.86
CA LYS A 46 -10.78 9.19 -20.65
C LYS A 46 -12.04 10.01 -20.34
N ASN A 47 -12.23 10.39 -19.07
CA ASN A 47 -13.37 11.20 -18.63
C ASN A 47 -13.14 12.71 -18.79
N GLU A 48 -12.16 13.10 -19.62
CA GLU A 48 -11.83 14.50 -19.94
C GLU A 48 -11.50 15.38 -18.72
N VAL A 49 -11.15 14.76 -17.59
CA VAL A 49 -10.72 15.47 -16.39
C VAL A 49 -9.33 16.05 -16.66
N LYS A 50 -9.21 17.37 -16.55
CA LYS A 50 -7.93 18.08 -16.72
C LYS A 50 -7.17 18.09 -15.39
N GLY A 51 -5.88 17.79 -15.43
CA GLY A 51 -5.03 17.81 -14.25
C GLY A 51 -3.55 17.67 -14.57
N ASN A 52 -2.69 18.09 -13.64
CA ASN A 52 -1.25 17.84 -13.74
C ASN A 52 -0.91 16.48 -13.11
N TYR A 53 -0.98 15.42 -13.91
CA TYR A 53 -0.74 14.06 -13.45
C TYR A 53 0.73 13.69 -13.24
N LYS A 54 1.67 14.49 -13.76
CA LYS A 54 3.12 14.17 -13.75
C LYS A 54 3.71 13.99 -12.34
N LYS A 55 3.10 14.60 -11.32
CA LYS A 55 3.51 14.52 -9.92
C LYS A 55 2.38 14.07 -9.00
N ALA A 56 1.31 13.51 -9.57
CA ALA A 56 0.16 13.11 -8.79
C ALA A 56 0.47 11.82 -8.03
N THR A 57 0.22 11.83 -6.73
CA THR A 57 0.25 10.61 -5.90
C THR A 57 -1.07 9.86 -6.03
N LEU A 58 -1.12 8.58 -5.67
CA LEU A 58 -2.38 7.81 -5.57
C LEU A 58 -3.46 8.56 -4.79
N GLY A 59 -3.13 9.15 -3.64
CA GLY A 59 -4.08 9.95 -2.85
C GLY A 59 -4.62 11.16 -3.60
N THR A 60 -3.76 11.85 -4.37
CA THR A 60 -4.18 12.95 -5.25
C THR A 60 -5.11 12.47 -6.36
N LEU A 61 -4.81 11.35 -7.00
CA LEU A 61 -5.61 10.77 -8.08
C LEU A 61 -7.00 10.33 -7.60
N ILE A 62 -7.07 9.65 -6.45
CA ILE A 62 -8.33 9.25 -5.79
C ILE A 62 -9.16 10.50 -5.47
N ARG A 63 -8.54 11.55 -4.90
CA ARG A 63 -9.23 12.80 -4.58
C ARG A 63 -9.84 13.43 -5.83
N ILE A 64 -9.07 13.55 -6.92
CA ILE A 64 -9.56 14.11 -8.19
C ILE A 64 -10.72 13.27 -8.74
N ALA A 65 -10.61 11.94 -8.73
CA ALA A 65 -11.66 11.05 -9.21
C ALA A 65 -12.96 11.21 -8.38
N ASN A 66 -12.83 11.35 -7.06
CA ASN A 66 -13.96 11.58 -6.17
C ASN A 66 -14.62 12.96 -6.39
N GLU A 67 -13.83 14.03 -6.51
CA GLU A 67 -14.33 15.39 -6.79
C GLU A 67 -15.10 15.46 -8.11
N ASN A 68 -14.74 14.63 -9.09
CA ASN A 68 -15.43 14.49 -10.37
C ASN A 68 -16.54 13.41 -10.36
N LYS A 69 -16.91 12.88 -9.19
CA LYS A 69 -17.97 11.86 -9.00
C LYS A 69 -17.77 10.58 -9.82
N LEU A 70 -16.52 10.22 -10.11
CA LEU A 70 -16.16 9.01 -10.87
C LEU A 70 -16.06 7.76 -9.97
N LEU A 71 -16.10 7.95 -8.65
CA LEU A 71 -16.09 6.90 -7.64
C LEU A 71 -17.38 6.94 -6.82
N SER A 72 -17.94 5.77 -6.55
CA SER A 72 -19.01 5.59 -5.57
C SER A 72 -18.48 5.73 -4.14
N GLU A 73 -19.39 5.91 -3.18
CA GLU A 73 -19.02 5.99 -1.76
C GLU A 73 -18.25 4.76 -1.27
N ASN A 74 -18.69 3.56 -1.67
CA ASN A 74 -18.01 2.30 -1.33
C ASN A 74 -16.60 2.26 -1.91
N GLU A 75 -16.42 2.67 -3.17
CA GLU A 75 -15.09 2.72 -3.80
C GLU A 75 -14.19 3.72 -3.08
N ASN A 76 -14.71 4.90 -2.73
CA ASN A 76 -13.96 5.89 -1.97
C ASN A 76 -13.46 5.35 -0.62
N LEU A 77 -14.30 4.59 0.11
CA LEU A 77 -13.92 3.96 1.37
C LEU A 77 -12.79 2.95 1.15
N ILE A 78 -12.91 2.08 0.14
CA ILE A 78 -11.91 1.08 -0.22
C ILE A 78 -10.58 1.76 -0.61
N PHE A 79 -10.62 2.78 -1.47
CA PHE A 79 -9.43 3.51 -1.91
C PHE A 79 -8.76 4.31 -0.77
N LYS A 80 -9.53 4.80 0.19
CA LYS A 80 -8.99 5.43 1.41
C LYS A 80 -8.27 4.40 2.27
N GLN A 81 -8.86 3.21 2.47
CA GLN A 81 -8.26 2.13 3.24
C GLN A 81 -6.97 1.61 2.60
N ILE A 82 -6.98 1.33 1.29
CA ILE A 82 -5.79 0.82 0.60
C ILE A 82 -4.65 1.84 0.59
N SER A 83 -4.96 3.13 0.48
CA SER A 83 -3.96 4.20 0.55
C SER A 83 -3.30 4.25 1.92
N LYS A 84 -4.09 4.08 3.00
CA LYS A 84 -3.56 4.02 4.37
C LYS A 84 -2.66 2.79 4.56
N GLN A 85 -3.10 1.62 4.11
CA GLN A 85 -2.32 0.38 4.19
C GLN A 85 -1.01 0.47 3.40
N ARG A 86 -1.07 0.98 2.16
CA ARG A 86 0.11 1.19 1.33
C ARG A 86 1.12 2.09 2.01
N ASN A 87 0.70 3.28 2.43
CA ASN A 87 1.60 4.22 3.10
C ASN A 87 2.22 3.61 4.36
N TYR A 88 1.44 2.83 5.12
CA TYR A 88 1.96 2.20 6.31
C TYR A 88 3.09 1.20 5.99
N ILE A 89 2.81 0.27 5.07
CA ILE A 89 3.74 -0.81 4.70
C ILE A 89 4.96 -0.28 3.94
N THR A 90 4.82 0.75 3.09
CA THR A 90 5.92 1.22 2.23
C THR A 90 6.70 2.39 2.81
N HIS A 91 6.12 3.18 3.71
CA HIS A 91 6.74 4.43 4.19
C HIS A 91 6.86 4.52 5.70
N ASN A 92 6.00 3.85 6.46
CA ASN A 92 5.93 4.06 7.91
C ASN A 92 6.56 2.94 8.74
N ILE A 93 6.97 1.81 8.16
CA ILE A 93 7.54 0.68 8.92
C ILE A 93 8.75 1.12 9.76
N TYR A 94 9.68 1.90 9.20
CA TYR A 94 10.81 2.40 9.99
C TYR A 94 10.37 3.38 11.09
N ALA A 95 9.42 4.28 10.77
CA ALA A 95 8.87 5.23 11.73
C ALA A 95 8.16 4.53 12.90
N LEU A 96 7.45 3.41 12.62
CA LEU A 96 6.80 2.57 13.62
C LEU A 96 7.82 1.97 14.58
N PHE A 97 8.88 1.36 14.04
CA PHE A 97 9.91 0.69 14.84
C PHE A 97 10.95 1.63 15.47
N SER A 98 10.89 2.92 15.14
CA SER A 98 11.64 4.00 15.80
C SER A 98 10.78 4.84 16.76
N ASP A 99 9.55 4.39 17.05
CA ASP A 99 8.59 5.05 17.94
C ASP A 99 8.25 6.50 17.53
N LEU A 100 8.42 6.86 16.26
CA LEU A 100 8.01 8.15 15.71
C LEU A 100 6.49 8.22 15.47
N ILE A 101 5.83 7.07 15.35
CA ILE A 101 4.38 6.96 15.23
C ILE A 101 3.86 5.84 16.14
N ASP A 102 2.60 5.98 16.56
CA ASP A 102 1.89 4.93 17.29
C ASP A 102 1.54 3.74 16.37
N GLU A 103 1.26 2.60 17.01
CA GLU A 103 0.76 1.42 16.32
C GLU A 103 -0.58 1.72 15.64
N THR A 104 -0.75 1.33 14.37
CA THR A 104 -2.02 1.58 13.66
C THR A 104 -2.57 0.43 12.83
N ILE A 105 -1.72 -0.31 12.08
CA ILE A 105 -2.19 -1.35 11.14
C ILE A 105 -1.54 -2.70 11.42
N LEU A 106 -0.25 -2.71 11.76
CA LEU A 106 0.49 -3.91 12.13
C LEU A 106 1.02 -3.75 13.53
N GLU A 107 1.02 -4.86 14.25
CA GLU A 107 1.52 -5.00 15.62
C GLU A 107 3.00 -4.63 15.69
N LYS A 108 3.38 -3.78 16.66
CA LYS A 108 4.78 -3.41 16.94
C LYS A 108 5.32 -4.06 18.21
N GLU A 109 4.42 -4.50 19.09
CA GLU A 109 4.76 -5.08 20.39
C GLU A 109 4.67 -6.61 20.40
N ASN A 110 5.39 -7.23 21.33
CA ASN A 110 5.38 -8.68 21.56
C ASN A 110 5.75 -9.55 20.33
N LEU A 111 6.48 -8.96 19.39
CA LEU A 111 6.90 -9.65 18.17
C LEU A 111 7.95 -10.73 18.43
N LEU A 112 7.81 -11.82 17.69
CA LEU A 112 8.79 -12.88 17.50
C LEU A 112 9.54 -12.65 16.18
N ASP A 113 10.78 -13.10 16.09
CA ASP A 113 11.56 -13.04 14.84
C ASP A 113 10.85 -13.72 13.65
N SER A 114 10.00 -14.73 13.90
CA SER A 114 9.14 -15.37 12.89
C SER A 114 8.01 -14.50 12.36
N ASP A 115 7.63 -13.42 13.05
CA ASP A 115 6.54 -12.53 12.62
C ASP A 115 6.93 -11.72 11.37
N VAL A 116 8.18 -11.81 10.92
CA VAL A 116 8.56 -11.41 9.56
C VAL A 116 7.65 -12.08 8.52
N HIS A 117 7.24 -13.34 8.73
CA HIS A 117 6.31 -14.01 7.83
C HIS A 117 4.94 -13.32 7.78
N LEU A 118 4.43 -12.85 8.91
CA LEU A 118 3.18 -12.09 8.96
C LEU A 118 3.31 -10.79 8.17
N TYR A 119 4.40 -10.05 8.37
CA TYR A 119 4.65 -8.82 7.61
C TYR A 119 4.78 -9.07 6.11
N THR A 120 5.44 -10.16 5.70
CA THR A 120 5.51 -10.61 4.31
C THR A 120 4.13 -10.92 3.74
N GLU A 121 3.30 -11.66 4.48
CA GLU A 121 1.94 -11.96 4.06
C GLU A 121 1.11 -10.68 3.89
N ARG A 122 1.29 -9.68 4.77
CA ARG A 122 0.59 -8.40 4.68
C ARG A 122 1.02 -7.59 3.46
N ALA A 123 2.30 -7.61 3.10
CA ALA A 123 2.79 -7.03 1.85
C ALA A 123 2.19 -7.76 0.64
N TRP A 124 2.14 -9.10 0.66
CA TRP A 124 1.52 -9.90 -0.39
C TRP A 124 0.01 -9.60 -0.55
N GLN A 125 -0.75 -9.55 0.54
CA GLN A 125 -2.18 -9.20 0.53
C GLN A 125 -2.40 -7.80 -0.06
N LEU A 126 -1.58 -6.82 0.35
CA LEU A 126 -1.64 -5.46 -0.18
C LEU A 126 -1.38 -5.44 -1.68
N ARG A 127 -0.38 -6.20 -2.17
CA ARG A 127 -0.09 -6.32 -3.61
C ARG A 127 -1.29 -6.85 -4.39
N GLU A 128 -1.90 -7.93 -3.93
CA GLU A 128 -3.08 -8.52 -4.59
C GLU A 128 -4.25 -7.53 -4.61
N ASN A 129 -4.51 -6.85 -3.50
CA ASN A 129 -5.56 -5.83 -3.41
C ASN A 129 -5.31 -4.66 -4.38
N LEU A 130 -4.08 -4.16 -4.47
CA LEU A 130 -3.73 -3.09 -5.42
C LEU A 130 -3.92 -3.52 -6.88
N ASN A 131 -3.55 -4.76 -7.21
CA ASN A 131 -3.77 -5.31 -8.55
C ASN A 131 -5.26 -5.47 -8.86
N GLY A 132 -6.05 -6.03 -7.94
CA GLY A 132 -7.49 -6.16 -8.10
C GLY A 132 -8.18 -4.82 -8.29
N LEU A 133 -7.78 -3.80 -7.52
CA LEU A 133 -8.31 -2.44 -7.69
C LEU A 133 -7.88 -1.80 -9.01
N SER A 134 -6.68 -2.12 -9.52
CA SER A 134 -6.24 -1.69 -10.84
C SER A 134 -7.16 -2.26 -11.92
N ASP A 135 -7.55 -3.53 -11.81
CA ASP A 135 -8.48 -4.18 -12.73
C ASP A 135 -9.89 -3.59 -12.66
N VAL A 136 -10.34 -3.20 -11.47
CA VAL A 136 -11.61 -2.47 -11.29
C VAL A 136 -11.57 -1.13 -12.04
N ILE A 137 -10.54 -0.31 -11.84
CA ILE A 137 -10.42 0.99 -12.53
C ILE A 137 -10.29 0.81 -14.04
N LYS A 138 -9.48 -0.15 -14.49
CA LYS A 138 -9.36 -0.51 -15.91
C LYS A 138 -10.70 -0.89 -16.52
N THR A 139 -11.50 -1.68 -15.81
CA THR A 139 -12.85 -2.06 -16.26
C THR A 139 -13.76 -0.85 -16.37
N LYS A 140 -13.74 0.07 -15.40
CA LYS A 140 -14.50 1.33 -15.48
C LYS A 140 -14.05 2.22 -16.63
N ARG A 141 -12.76 2.24 -16.96
CA ARG A 141 -12.23 2.91 -18.14
C ARG A 141 -12.71 2.25 -19.44
N ASN A 142 -13.02 0.97 -19.48
CA ASN A 142 -13.43 0.31 -20.72
C ASN A 142 -14.95 0.36 -20.96
N LYS A 143 -15.74 0.70 -19.93
CA LYS A 143 -17.16 1.06 -20.06
C LYS A 143 -17.30 2.48 -20.59
#